data_AF-A0A7K4H2U6-F1
#
_entry.id   AF-A0A7K4H2U6-F1
#
_cell.length_a   1.000
_cell.length_b   1.000
_cell.length_c   1.000
_cell.angle_alpha   90.00
_cell.angle_beta   90.00
_cell.angle_gamma   90.00
#
_symmetry.space_group_name_H-M   'P 1'
#
loop_
_entity.id
_entity.type
_entity.pdbx_description
1 polymer ?
#
loop_
_entity_poly.entity_id
_entity_poly.type
_entity_poly.pdbx_seq_one_letter_code
_entity_poly.pdbx_strand_id
1 'polypeptide(L)'
;MTSQVSWKFSENYYGSSQSDIDNYVFSYSLVDGAYMWGTDQDILNTTGMNVWFHIPGGIHESQYDILDTSYDVKSGEHLIWVGNLMPFSGKKLHSKDDYFRDDVYGEFDVEYEVDNFFSKDGYLIGEIYTEVDDGHDRDTGLWSKFRINSYVLITSSSYLRPFNFGIYLLAYWSPILFFMILFYVLYENLRWKPRIIPKGYGEIIVERNLPQFVRFDIRSAYSEMIPSYLVRARSHEKRIVSAHKNGVIEGIGFIESNGKAGTFYGNHVGDMVNYTKVKYVFSEIGRGLKGFRTIEKYNIFEINNLQQRDLSFDTAHIKPIEEKHLDAIMKMIANEDRGKKSKKYAKWVIKSYEDDIAFGATALRTETWIQSIMSDLFQSNYPKPESIVNEIILGVGFATPGEESGWLYGLYVHPAFRNHGIGRMLVLARLSALKEIGCKRAITEIAEWNSPAKNIYDDYNAQIIGQINLLGKKMPKVKVRRY
;
A
#
# COMPACT_ATOMS: atom_id res chain seq x y z
N MET A 1 -26.28 -50.65 -3.81
CA MET A 1 -24.99 -50.58 -4.53
C MET A 1 -24.12 -51.71 -4.02
N THR A 2 -23.43 -52.47 -4.87
CA THR A 2 -22.46 -53.49 -4.40
C THR A 2 -21.11 -52.80 -4.23
N SER A 3 -20.55 -52.87 -3.02
CA SER A 3 -19.30 -52.22 -2.65
C SER A 3 -18.27 -53.28 -2.26
N GLN A 4 -17.08 -53.19 -2.83
CA GLN A 4 -15.96 -54.02 -2.43
C GLN A 4 -14.98 -53.12 -1.68
N VAL A 5 -14.77 -53.40 -0.39
CA VAL A 5 -13.85 -52.68 0.47
C VAL A 5 -12.69 -53.62 0.81
N SER A 6 -11.47 -53.13 0.65
CA SER A 6 -10.26 -53.86 0.98
C SER A 6 -9.49 -53.03 1.99
N TRP A 7 -9.31 -53.57 3.18
CA TRP A 7 -8.49 -52.98 4.23
C TRP A 7 -7.12 -53.60 4.17
N LYS A 8 -6.11 -52.79 3.85
CA LYS A 8 -4.73 -53.19 4.04
C LYS A 8 -4.27 -52.68 5.39
N PHE A 9 -3.99 -53.57 6.32
CA PHE A 9 -3.44 -53.19 7.62
C PHE A 9 -1.98 -53.58 7.73
N SER A 10 -1.28 -52.84 8.58
CA SER A 10 0.03 -53.23 9.07
C SER A 10 0.06 -52.90 10.54
N GLU A 11 0.20 -53.92 11.35
CA GLU A 11 0.31 -53.83 12.80
C GLU A 11 1.75 -54.14 13.22
N ASN A 12 2.18 -53.53 14.31
CA ASN A 12 3.51 -53.75 14.85
C ASN A 12 3.38 -53.94 16.36
N TYR A 13 3.42 -55.18 16.81
CA TYR A 13 3.20 -55.56 18.19
C TYR A 13 4.49 -56.13 18.79
N TYR A 14 5.01 -55.51 19.84
CA TYR A 14 6.28 -55.88 20.51
C TYR A 14 7.47 -56.17 19.57
N GLY A 15 7.63 -55.39 18.51
CA GLY A 15 8.73 -55.52 17.54
C GLY A 15 8.52 -56.59 16.46
N SER A 16 7.35 -57.23 16.43
CA SER A 16 6.90 -58.05 15.30
C SER A 16 5.93 -57.25 14.43
N SER A 17 6.28 -57.10 13.15
CA SER A 17 5.43 -56.44 12.16
C SER A 17 4.62 -57.49 11.41
N GLN A 18 3.30 -57.40 11.50
CA GLN A 18 2.37 -58.15 10.66
C GLN A 18 1.69 -57.18 9.70
N SER A 19 1.42 -57.63 8.48
CA SER A 19 0.62 -56.87 7.53
C SER A 19 -0.22 -57.84 6.74
N ASP A 20 -1.51 -57.60 6.69
CA ASP A 20 -2.44 -58.39 5.89
C ASP A 20 -3.40 -57.48 5.12
N ILE A 21 -4.19 -58.09 4.24
CA ILE A 21 -5.25 -57.44 3.49
C ILE A 21 -6.56 -58.17 3.76
N ASP A 22 -7.42 -57.55 4.56
CA ASP A 22 -8.79 -58.00 4.75
C ASP A 22 -9.67 -57.49 3.62
N ASN A 23 -10.43 -58.40 3.01
CA ASN A 23 -11.30 -58.08 1.89
C ASN A 23 -12.75 -58.33 2.28
N TYR A 24 -13.52 -57.26 2.37
CA TYR A 24 -14.95 -57.31 2.69
C TYR A 24 -15.74 -56.99 1.42
N VAL A 25 -16.69 -57.87 1.10
CA VAL A 25 -17.63 -57.65 0.00
C VAL A 25 -19.01 -57.55 0.62
N PHE A 26 -19.59 -56.37 0.52
CA PHE A 26 -20.93 -56.11 1.03
C PHE A 26 -21.72 -55.22 0.08
N SER A 27 -23.03 -55.20 0.25
CA SER A 27 -23.91 -54.27 -0.44
C SER A 27 -24.74 -53.54 0.59
N TYR A 28 -24.91 -52.24 0.37
CA TYR A 28 -25.75 -51.41 1.22
C TYR A 28 -26.66 -50.54 0.36
N SER A 29 -27.76 -50.11 0.96
CA SER A 29 -28.75 -49.27 0.33
C SER A 29 -28.34 -47.79 0.42
N LEU A 30 -28.42 -47.08 -0.70
CA LEU A 30 -28.16 -45.64 -0.73
C LEU A 30 -29.35 -44.81 -0.25
N VAL A 31 -30.50 -45.46 0.00
CA VAL A 31 -31.74 -44.79 0.41
C VAL A 31 -31.78 -44.64 1.93
N ASP A 32 -31.46 -45.71 2.65
CA ASP A 32 -31.55 -45.81 4.11
C ASP A 32 -30.22 -46.19 4.77
N GLY A 33 -29.16 -46.47 4.01
CA GLY A 33 -27.82 -46.69 4.54
C GLY A 33 -27.59 -48.10 5.05
N ALA A 34 -28.61 -48.96 5.00
CA ALA A 34 -28.57 -50.27 5.63
C ALA A 34 -27.76 -51.30 4.83
N TYR A 35 -27.03 -52.19 5.51
CA TYR A 35 -26.46 -53.39 4.90
C TYR A 35 -27.59 -54.26 4.34
N MET A 36 -27.50 -54.56 3.04
CA MET A 36 -28.44 -55.46 2.34
C MET A 36 -27.90 -56.89 2.27
N TRP A 37 -26.57 -57.05 2.21
CA TRP A 37 -25.89 -58.35 2.15
C TRP A 37 -24.39 -58.18 2.46
N GLY A 38 -23.79 -59.09 3.25
CA GLY A 38 -22.40 -58.99 3.70
C GLY A 38 -22.18 -57.86 4.72
N THR A 39 -20.98 -57.78 5.31
CA THR A 39 -20.62 -56.73 6.27
C THR A 39 -19.10 -56.52 6.35
N ASP A 40 -18.67 -55.35 6.84
CA ASP A 40 -17.31 -55.01 7.22
C ASP A 40 -17.08 -55.07 8.75
N GLN A 41 -18.06 -55.59 9.50
CA GLN A 41 -18.01 -55.75 10.95
C GLN A 41 -17.81 -57.23 11.29
N ASP A 42 -16.86 -57.52 12.18
CA ASP A 42 -16.59 -58.89 12.61
C ASP A 42 -17.60 -59.31 13.68
N ILE A 43 -18.38 -60.36 13.40
CA ILE A 43 -19.07 -61.27 14.35
C ILE A 43 -20.61 -61.10 14.57
N LEU A 44 -21.34 -60.20 13.89
CA LEU A 44 -22.83 -60.17 14.00
C LEU A 44 -23.58 -60.13 12.65
N ASN A 45 -24.83 -60.62 12.64
CA ASN A 45 -25.74 -60.42 11.50
C ASN A 45 -26.19 -58.96 11.47
N THR A 46 -25.45 -58.13 10.74
CA THR A 46 -25.65 -56.68 10.61
C THR A 46 -26.65 -56.32 9.50
N THR A 47 -27.37 -57.29 8.92
CA THR A 47 -28.39 -57.03 7.90
C THR A 47 -29.47 -56.11 8.46
N GLY A 48 -29.65 -54.93 7.86
CA GLY A 48 -30.56 -53.89 8.35
C GLY A 48 -29.92 -52.82 9.24
N MET A 49 -28.64 -52.95 9.64
CA MET A 49 -27.89 -51.89 10.32
C MET A 49 -27.29 -50.91 9.31
N ASN A 50 -27.11 -49.65 9.70
CA ASN A 50 -26.53 -48.62 8.83
C ASN A 50 -25.00 -48.77 8.71
N VAL A 51 -24.46 -48.51 7.51
CA VAL A 51 -23.01 -48.39 7.30
C VAL A 51 -22.47 -47.17 8.05
N TRP A 52 -21.32 -47.32 8.70
CA TRP A 52 -20.79 -46.28 9.57
C TRP A 52 -20.18 -45.07 8.83
N PHE A 53 -19.74 -45.27 7.58
CA PHE A 53 -19.07 -44.24 6.78
C PHE A 53 -20.01 -43.44 5.85
N HIS A 54 -21.32 -43.65 5.90
CA HIS A 54 -22.29 -42.91 5.08
C HIS A 54 -23.65 -42.72 5.76
N ILE A 55 -24.10 -41.45 5.82
CA ILE A 55 -25.40 -41.03 6.32
C ILE A 55 -26.27 -40.61 5.12
N PRO A 56 -27.25 -41.43 4.71
CA PRO A 56 -28.10 -41.14 3.57
C PRO A 56 -28.85 -39.82 3.73
N GLY A 57 -28.90 -39.04 2.65
CA GLY A 57 -29.57 -37.75 2.64
C GLY A 57 -28.77 -36.61 3.27
N GLY A 58 -27.63 -36.88 3.92
CA GLY A 58 -26.76 -35.86 4.50
C GLY A 58 -27.05 -35.52 5.97
N ILE A 59 -26.30 -34.55 6.50
CA ILE A 59 -26.35 -34.17 7.92
C ILE A 59 -27.33 -33.00 8.14
N HIS A 60 -28.47 -33.30 8.74
CA HIS A 60 -29.60 -32.38 8.96
C HIS A 60 -30.13 -32.41 10.39
N GLU A 61 -29.90 -33.50 11.12
CA GLU A 61 -30.35 -33.68 12.49
C GLU A 61 -29.28 -33.21 13.50
N SER A 62 -29.69 -33.02 14.74
CA SER A 62 -28.77 -32.66 15.83
C SER A 62 -28.01 -33.87 16.39
N GLN A 63 -28.50 -35.08 16.12
CA GLN A 63 -27.97 -36.34 16.62
C GLN A 63 -28.15 -37.42 15.56
N TYR A 64 -27.23 -38.37 15.49
CA TYR A 64 -27.31 -39.54 14.62
C TYR A 64 -26.88 -40.80 15.36
N ASP A 65 -27.61 -41.89 15.19
CA ASP A 65 -27.22 -43.20 15.69
C ASP A 65 -26.48 -43.96 14.58
N ILE A 66 -25.24 -44.31 14.85
CA ILE A 66 -24.37 -45.06 13.92
C ILE A 66 -23.87 -46.28 14.67
N LEU A 67 -24.22 -47.46 14.16
CA LEU A 67 -24.02 -48.74 14.85
C LEU A 67 -24.70 -48.72 16.24
N ASP A 68 -23.95 -48.92 17.32
CA ASP A 68 -24.41 -48.90 18.71
C ASP A 68 -24.15 -47.57 19.42
N THR A 69 -23.64 -46.57 18.70
CA THR A 69 -23.20 -45.30 19.28
C THR A 69 -24.06 -44.13 18.79
N SER A 70 -24.52 -43.29 19.72
CA SER A 70 -25.19 -42.03 19.43
C SER A 70 -24.19 -40.88 19.32
N TYR A 71 -24.27 -40.08 18.24
CA TYR A 71 -23.36 -38.98 17.97
C TYR A 71 -24.07 -37.63 17.97
N ASP A 72 -23.53 -36.65 18.70
CA ASP A 72 -23.98 -35.26 18.65
C ASP A 72 -23.34 -34.51 17.48
N VAL A 73 -24.16 -33.84 16.66
CA VAL A 73 -23.68 -32.97 15.59
C VAL A 73 -23.21 -31.64 16.17
N LYS A 74 -21.90 -31.39 16.12
CA LYS A 74 -21.33 -30.10 16.54
C LYS A 74 -21.67 -29.00 15.55
N SER A 75 -22.13 -27.86 16.07
CA SER A 75 -22.50 -26.70 15.27
C SER A 75 -21.35 -26.18 14.40
N GLY A 76 -21.66 -25.65 13.22
CA GLY A 76 -20.68 -25.07 12.29
C GLY A 76 -20.10 -26.05 11.28
N GLU A 77 -19.07 -25.60 10.57
CA GLU A 77 -18.20 -26.44 9.74
C GLU A 77 -16.87 -26.57 10.49
N HIS A 78 -16.37 -27.79 10.61
CA HIS A 78 -15.13 -28.11 11.29
C HIS A 78 -14.07 -28.51 10.29
N LEU A 79 -12.80 -28.37 10.67
CA LEU A 79 -11.66 -28.67 9.81
C LEU A 79 -11.00 -29.97 10.26
N ILE A 80 -10.80 -30.90 9.34
CA ILE A 80 -9.95 -32.07 9.52
C ILE A 80 -8.75 -31.98 8.58
N TRP A 81 -7.56 -32.27 9.10
CA TRP A 81 -6.34 -32.33 8.31
C TRP A 81 -6.04 -33.78 7.94
N VAL A 82 -6.21 -34.10 6.66
CA VAL A 82 -5.81 -35.40 6.12
C VAL A 82 -4.30 -35.33 5.83
N GLY A 83 -3.52 -36.01 6.67
CA GLY A 83 -2.07 -35.89 6.70
C GLY A 83 -1.61 -34.45 7.02
N ASN A 84 -0.41 -34.09 6.60
CA ASN A 84 0.19 -32.81 7.01
C ASN A 84 -0.30 -31.58 6.23
N LEU A 85 -1.03 -31.76 5.12
CA LEU A 85 -1.21 -30.67 4.13
C LEU A 85 -2.59 -30.59 3.48
N MET A 86 -3.55 -31.45 3.81
CA MET A 86 -4.86 -31.45 3.14
C MET A 86 -6.00 -31.10 4.10
N PRO A 87 -6.35 -29.81 4.24
CA PRO A 87 -7.47 -29.40 5.07
C PRO A 87 -8.80 -29.61 4.34
N PHE A 88 -9.68 -30.40 4.94
CA PHE A 88 -11.06 -30.58 4.48
C PHE A 88 -12.03 -30.02 5.52
N SER A 89 -13.13 -29.44 5.05
CA SER A 89 -14.20 -28.96 5.92
C SER A 89 -15.33 -30.00 6.01
N GLY A 90 -15.99 -30.11 7.15
CA GLY A 90 -17.11 -31.04 7.29
C GLY A 90 -17.91 -30.81 8.56
N LYS A 91 -19.01 -31.56 8.66
CA LYS A 91 -19.82 -31.66 9.87
C LYS A 91 -19.15 -32.64 10.83
N LYS A 92 -18.91 -32.18 12.05
CA LYS A 92 -18.31 -32.99 13.10
C LYS A 92 -19.42 -33.64 13.93
N LEU A 93 -19.44 -34.96 13.94
CA LEU A 93 -20.24 -35.82 14.79
C LEU A 93 -19.33 -36.30 15.92
N HIS A 94 -19.77 -36.16 17.15
CA HIS A 94 -18.95 -36.42 18.32
C HIS A 94 -19.69 -37.32 19.30
N SER A 95 -19.02 -38.35 19.77
CA SER A 95 -19.49 -39.17 20.88
C SER A 95 -18.37 -39.37 21.89
N LYS A 96 -18.79 -39.54 23.15
CA LYS A 96 -17.93 -39.90 24.26
C LYS A 96 -18.74 -40.77 25.20
N ASP A 97 -18.23 -41.95 25.51
CA ASP A 97 -18.86 -42.87 26.45
C ASP A 97 -17.82 -43.74 27.16
N ASP A 98 -18.29 -44.51 28.13
CA ASP A 98 -17.50 -45.52 28.83
C ASP A 98 -18.16 -46.89 28.78
N TYR A 99 -17.34 -47.93 28.77
CA TYR A 99 -17.82 -49.31 28.86
C TYR A 99 -16.81 -50.21 29.55
N PHE A 100 -17.29 -51.35 30.04
CA PHE A 100 -16.45 -52.37 30.63
C PHE A 100 -16.07 -53.40 29.57
N ARG A 101 -14.77 -53.62 29.39
CA ARG A 101 -14.23 -54.65 28.49
C ARG A 101 -13.60 -55.77 29.32
N ASP A 102 -14.06 -56.99 29.07
CA ASP A 102 -13.49 -58.20 29.63
C ASP A 102 -13.05 -59.14 28.51
N ASP A 103 -11.75 -59.14 28.22
CA ASP A 103 -11.17 -59.86 27.09
C ASP A 103 -9.90 -60.65 27.50
N VAL A 104 -9.16 -61.15 26.51
CA VAL A 104 -7.94 -61.94 26.72
C VAL A 104 -6.78 -61.16 27.35
N TYR A 105 -6.89 -59.83 27.44
CA TYR A 105 -5.88 -58.94 28.00
C TYR A 105 -6.22 -58.49 29.43
N GLY A 106 -7.44 -58.75 29.93
CA GLY A 106 -7.84 -58.42 31.29
C GLY A 106 -9.22 -57.76 31.40
N GLU A 107 -9.50 -57.25 32.59
CA GLU A 107 -10.72 -56.49 32.92
C GLU A 107 -10.39 -55.00 32.95
N PHE A 108 -11.01 -54.23 32.04
CA PHE A 108 -10.74 -52.80 31.84
C PHE A 108 -12.01 -51.95 31.88
N ASP A 109 -11.93 -50.84 32.60
CA ASP A 109 -12.82 -49.69 32.42
C ASP A 109 -12.28 -48.86 31.26
N VAL A 110 -13.06 -48.76 30.20
CA VAL A 110 -12.67 -48.12 28.94
C VAL A 110 -13.43 -46.80 28.79
N GLU A 111 -12.70 -45.71 28.63
CA GLU A 111 -13.27 -44.41 28.20
C GLU A 111 -12.84 -44.13 26.76
N TYR A 112 -13.81 -43.87 25.87
CA TYR A 112 -13.52 -43.49 24.49
C TYR A 112 -14.13 -42.16 24.09
N GLU A 113 -13.48 -41.49 23.15
CA GLU A 113 -13.92 -40.26 22.51
C GLU A 113 -13.71 -40.39 20.99
N VAL A 114 -14.75 -40.11 20.22
CA VAL A 114 -14.74 -40.27 18.77
C VAL A 114 -15.28 -39.03 18.08
N ASP A 115 -14.52 -38.57 17.08
CA ASP A 115 -14.84 -37.44 16.24
C ASP A 115 -14.91 -37.89 14.78
N ASN A 116 -16.13 -37.97 14.26
CA ASN A 116 -16.41 -38.29 12.87
C ASN A 116 -16.69 -37.04 12.05
N PHE A 117 -16.00 -36.88 10.92
CA PHE A 117 -16.16 -35.73 10.03
C PHE A 117 -16.85 -36.17 8.75
N PHE A 118 -18.03 -35.61 8.48
CA PHE A 118 -18.82 -35.92 7.28
C PHE A 118 -18.91 -34.75 6.32
N SER A 119 -19.00 -35.05 5.03
CA SER A 119 -19.38 -34.08 4.01
C SER A 119 -20.86 -33.69 4.17
N LYS A 120 -21.28 -32.61 3.50
CA LYS A 120 -22.70 -32.20 3.52
C LYS A 120 -23.64 -33.28 2.99
N ASP A 121 -23.15 -34.08 2.05
CA ASP A 121 -23.90 -35.18 1.43
C ASP A 121 -23.86 -36.45 2.30
N GLY A 122 -23.24 -36.41 3.48
CA GLY A 122 -23.25 -37.50 4.45
C GLY A 122 -22.16 -38.55 4.24
N TYR A 123 -21.11 -38.27 3.46
CA TYR A 123 -19.98 -39.19 3.30
C TYR A 123 -18.85 -38.88 4.27
N LEU A 124 -18.25 -39.91 4.86
CA LEU A 124 -17.11 -39.76 5.76
C LEU A 124 -15.93 -39.05 5.08
N ILE A 125 -15.31 -38.11 5.76
CA ILE A 125 -14.07 -37.43 5.39
C ILE A 125 -12.92 -37.99 6.21
N GLY A 126 -13.18 -38.25 7.49
CA GLY A 126 -12.30 -39.02 8.36
C GLY A 126 -12.84 -39.13 9.78
N GLU A 127 -12.18 -39.98 10.55
CA GLU A 127 -12.45 -40.28 11.95
C GLU A 127 -11.18 -40.06 12.78
N ILE A 128 -11.37 -39.51 13.97
CA ILE A 128 -10.35 -39.44 15.01
C ILE A 128 -10.94 -40.11 16.24
N TYR A 129 -10.31 -41.19 16.68
CA TYR A 129 -10.75 -41.99 17.82
C TYR A 129 -9.64 -42.04 18.86
N THR A 130 -9.99 -41.80 20.11
CA THR A 130 -9.09 -41.95 21.26
C THR A 130 -9.77 -42.77 22.33
N GLU A 131 -9.07 -43.77 22.84
CA GLU A 131 -9.55 -44.65 23.89
C GLU A 131 -8.48 -44.78 24.97
N VAL A 132 -8.93 -44.85 26.23
CA VAL A 132 -8.09 -45.05 27.40
C VAL A 132 -8.67 -46.18 28.23
N ASP A 133 -7.86 -47.21 28.41
CA ASP A 133 -8.24 -48.41 29.16
C ASP A 133 -7.51 -48.40 30.49
N ASP A 134 -8.24 -48.52 31.60
CA ASP A 134 -7.66 -48.62 32.94
C ASP A 134 -8.19 -49.88 33.61
N GLY A 135 -7.29 -50.77 34.05
CA GLY A 135 -7.73 -52.07 34.54
C GLY A 135 -6.59 -52.96 34.98
N HIS A 136 -6.89 -54.26 35.05
CA HIS A 136 -5.92 -55.25 35.53
C HIS A 136 -6.00 -56.55 34.74
N ASP A 137 -4.84 -57.18 34.60
CA ASP A 137 -4.74 -58.50 33.98
C ASP A 137 -5.39 -59.57 34.87
N ARG A 138 -6.22 -60.43 34.27
CA ARG A 138 -7.05 -61.40 35.00
C ARG A 138 -6.23 -62.47 35.73
N ASP A 139 -5.10 -62.87 35.16
CA ASP A 139 -4.30 -63.99 35.66
C ASP A 139 -3.25 -63.54 36.69
N THR A 140 -2.74 -62.32 36.55
CA THR A 140 -1.67 -61.77 37.38
C THR A 140 -2.13 -60.72 38.39
N GLY A 141 -3.32 -60.14 38.20
CA GLY A 141 -3.87 -59.06 39.02
C GLY A 141 -3.09 -57.75 38.91
N LEU A 142 -2.19 -57.62 37.92
CA LEU A 142 -1.36 -56.44 37.73
C LEU A 142 -2.13 -55.34 37.01
N TRP A 143 -2.10 -54.15 37.60
CA TRP A 143 -2.69 -52.95 37.01
C TRP A 143 -1.97 -52.55 35.72
N SER A 144 -2.74 -52.27 34.68
CA SER A 144 -2.28 -51.85 33.36
C SER A 144 -3.16 -50.73 32.82
N LYS A 145 -2.54 -49.81 32.07
CA LYS A 145 -3.24 -48.70 31.42
C LYS A 145 -2.84 -48.63 29.96
N PHE A 146 -3.80 -48.64 29.06
CA PHE A 146 -3.59 -48.52 27.62
C PHE A 146 -4.16 -47.22 27.09
N ARG A 147 -3.59 -46.75 25.99
CA ARG A 147 -4.15 -45.62 25.24
C ARG A 147 -4.06 -45.94 23.76
N ILE A 148 -5.21 -45.95 23.11
CA ILE A 148 -5.34 -46.13 21.67
C ILE A 148 -5.65 -44.78 21.04
N ASN A 149 -4.95 -44.47 19.94
CA ASN A 149 -5.33 -43.37 19.06
C ASN A 149 -5.45 -43.94 17.66
N SER A 150 -6.66 -43.94 17.12
CA SER A 150 -6.95 -44.40 15.76
C SER A 150 -7.37 -43.22 14.88
N TYR A 151 -6.93 -43.26 13.63
CA TYR A 151 -7.22 -42.24 12.63
C TYR A 151 -7.65 -42.92 11.35
N VAL A 152 -8.92 -42.78 10.99
CA VAL A 152 -9.40 -43.22 9.67
C VAL A 152 -9.47 -42.01 8.76
N LEU A 153 -8.47 -41.83 7.90
CA LEU A 153 -8.39 -40.67 7.02
C LEU A 153 -8.62 -41.08 5.58
N ILE A 154 -9.69 -40.54 4.98
CA ILE A 154 -9.95 -40.78 3.56
C ILE A 154 -8.90 -40.03 2.76
N THR A 155 -8.11 -40.73 1.94
CA THR A 155 -7.09 -40.11 1.08
C THR A 155 -7.60 -39.91 -0.34
N SER A 156 -8.48 -40.79 -0.82
CA SER A 156 -9.14 -40.71 -2.12
C SER A 156 -10.61 -41.15 -2.02
N SER A 157 -11.47 -40.57 -2.86
CA SER A 157 -12.92 -40.80 -2.83
C SER A 157 -13.51 -40.59 -4.23
N SER A 158 -14.60 -41.29 -4.55
CA SER A 158 -15.44 -40.99 -5.73
C SER A 158 -16.44 -39.84 -5.47
N TYR A 159 -16.71 -39.52 -4.20
CA TYR A 159 -17.54 -38.39 -3.79
C TYR A 159 -16.71 -37.12 -3.54
N LEU A 160 -17.39 -35.96 -3.57
CA LEU A 160 -16.76 -34.66 -3.37
C LEU A 160 -16.43 -34.44 -1.90
N ARG A 161 -15.18 -34.10 -1.61
CA ARG A 161 -14.73 -33.65 -0.28
C ARG A 161 -14.41 -32.16 -0.36
N PRO A 162 -15.01 -31.30 0.48
CA PRO A 162 -14.85 -29.86 0.35
C PRO A 162 -13.49 -29.43 0.90
N PHE A 163 -12.50 -29.39 0.02
CA PHE A 163 -11.15 -28.93 0.31
C PHE A 163 -11.13 -27.44 0.63
N ASN A 164 -10.49 -27.07 1.74
CA ASN A 164 -10.41 -25.68 2.17
C ASN A 164 -9.18 -24.98 1.57
N PHE A 165 -9.33 -24.51 0.33
CA PHE A 165 -8.27 -23.77 -0.39
C PHE A 165 -7.76 -22.54 0.38
N GLY A 166 -8.63 -21.83 1.11
CA GLY A 166 -8.25 -20.65 1.87
C GLY A 166 -7.28 -20.98 3.00
N ILE A 167 -7.63 -21.97 3.82
CA ILE A 167 -6.77 -22.46 4.92
C ILE A 167 -5.47 -23.03 4.36
N TYR A 168 -5.54 -23.81 3.27
CA TYR A 168 -4.35 -24.35 2.61
C TYR A 168 -3.37 -23.25 2.18
N LEU A 169 -3.87 -22.23 1.47
CA LEU A 169 -3.04 -21.11 1.03
C LEU A 169 -2.49 -20.31 2.21
N LEU A 170 -3.28 -20.08 3.26
CA LEU A 170 -2.81 -19.37 4.45
C LEU A 170 -1.70 -20.14 5.17
N ALA A 171 -1.86 -21.44 5.38
CA ALA A 171 -0.84 -22.28 6.01
C ALA A 171 0.48 -22.27 5.22
N TYR A 172 0.40 -22.30 3.88
CA TYR A 172 1.57 -22.34 3.02
C TYR A 172 2.26 -20.97 2.83
N TRP A 173 1.46 -19.91 2.62
CA TRP A 173 1.99 -18.59 2.26
C TRP A 173 2.23 -17.68 3.46
N SER A 174 1.57 -17.90 4.60
CA SER A 174 1.75 -17.03 5.76
C SER A 174 3.20 -16.97 6.28
N PRO A 175 3.99 -18.07 6.34
CA PRO A 175 5.38 -17.98 6.78
C PRO A 175 6.22 -17.15 5.80
N ILE A 176 6.02 -17.35 4.49
CA ILE A 176 6.75 -16.60 3.46
C ILE A 176 6.40 -15.11 3.53
N LEU A 177 5.11 -14.77 3.65
CA LEU A 177 4.65 -13.39 3.82
C LEU A 177 5.23 -12.75 5.08
N PHE A 178 5.26 -13.48 6.21
CA PHE A 178 5.86 -13.02 7.45
C PHE A 178 7.35 -12.69 7.27
N PHE A 179 8.13 -13.59 6.66
CA PHE A 179 9.54 -13.34 6.40
C PHE A 179 9.77 -12.18 5.42
N MET A 180 8.92 -12.02 4.39
CA MET A 180 8.99 -10.88 3.48
C MET A 180 8.71 -9.55 4.17
N ILE A 181 7.69 -9.51 5.04
CA ILE A 181 7.37 -8.30 5.84
C ILE A 181 8.52 -7.98 6.79
N LEU A 182 9.03 -8.97 7.52
CA LEU A 182 10.15 -8.81 8.44
C LEU A 182 11.40 -8.30 7.69
N PHE A 183 11.73 -8.92 6.56
CA PHE A 183 12.83 -8.49 5.71
C PHE A 183 12.65 -7.06 5.22
N TYR A 184 11.45 -6.69 4.77
CA TYR A 184 11.16 -5.33 4.30
C TYR A 184 11.31 -4.29 5.43
N VAL A 185 10.78 -4.57 6.62
CA VAL A 185 10.91 -3.69 7.79
C VAL A 185 12.38 -3.54 8.19
N LEU A 186 13.12 -4.65 8.27
CA LEU A 186 14.55 -4.64 8.59
C LEU A 186 15.35 -3.88 7.53
N TYR A 187 15.07 -4.14 6.25
CA TYR A 187 15.70 -3.47 5.11
C TYR A 187 15.46 -1.97 5.14
N GLU A 188 14.22 -1.52 5.35
CA GLU A 188 13.92 -0.09 5.45
C GLU A 188 14.63 0.53 6.67
N ASN A 189 14.60 -0.11 7.84
CA ASN A 189 15.30 0.39 9.03
C ASN A 189 16.82 0.50 8.83
N LEU A 190 17.45 -0.49 8.19
CA LEU A 190 18.90 -0.48 7.93
C LEU A 190 19.27 0.53 6.83
N ARG A 191 18.46 0.61 5.77
CA ARG A 191 18.70 1.51 4.64
C ARG A 191 18.71 2.98 5.07
N TRP A 192 17.87 3.35 6.03
CA TRP A 192 17.66 4.73 6.46
C TRP A 192 18.42 5.11 7.73
N LYS A 193 19.35 4.28 8.22
CA LYS A 193 20.29 4.73 9.27
C LYS A 193 21.09 5.95 8.79
N PRO A 194 21.45 6.87 9.70
CA PRO A 194 22.39 7.94 9.41
C PRO A 194 23.67 7.36 8.80
N ARG A 195 24.19 8.01 7.76
CA ARG A 195 25.46 7.63 7.15
C ARG A 195 26.53 8.62 7.53
N ILE A 196 27.57 8.10 8.17
CA ILE A 196 28.79 8.84 8.47
C ILE A 196 29.72 8.68 7.27
N ILE A 197 30.07 9.78 6.63
CA ILE A 197 30.93 9.83 5.46
C ILE A 197 32.24 10.51 5.89
N PRO A 198 33.33 9.75 6.03
CA PRO A 198 34.63 10.35 6.34
C PRO A 198 35.11 11.17 5.15
N LYS A 199 35.51 12.42 5.41
CA LYS A 199 36.25 13.27 4.46
C LYS A 199 37.57 13.67 5.11
N GLY A 200 38.56 14.07 4.30
CA GLY A 200 39.89 14.46 4.79
C GLY A 200 39.92 15.62 5.80
N TYR A 201 38.82 16.35 5.97
CA TYR A 201 38.68 17.48 6.91
C TYR A 201 37.60 17.24 7.99
N GLY A 202 37.18 16.00 8.21
CA GLY A 202 36.19 15.61 9.23
C GLY A 202 35.07 14.73 8.70
N GLU A 203 34.12 14.40 9.57
CA GLU A 203 33.00 13.52 9.26
C GLU A 203 31.74 14.31 8.89
N ILE A 204 31.02 13.87 7.85
CA ILE A 204 29.71 14.40 7.49
C ILE A 204 28.68 13.35 7.78
N ILE A 205 27.61 13.73 8.47
CA ILE A 205 26.50 12.85 8.76
C ILE A 205 25.36 13.22 7.81
N VAL A 206 24.89 12.24 7.05
CA VAL A 206 23.72 12.35 6.18
C VAL A 206 22.59 11.51 6.74
N GLU A 207 21.44 12.12 7.00
CA GLU A 207 20.30 11.42 7.57
C GLU A 207 18.97 11.97 7.06
N ARG A 208 17.90 11.16 7.20
CA ARG A 208 16.55 11.51 6.77
C ARG A 208 15.74 12.20 7.89
N ASN A 209 16.38 13.16 8.55
CA ASN A 209 15.77 13.95 9.61
C ASN A 209 16.44 15.33 9.70
N LEU A 210 15.84 16.23 10.45
CA LEU A 210 16.45 17.47 10.88
C LEU A 210 16.81 17.35 12.38
N PRO A 211 18.09 17.42 12.77
CA PRO A 211 18.47 17.33 14.17
C PRO A 211 17.94 18.53 14.98
N GLN A 212 17.58 18.33 16.25
CA GLN A 212 16.79 19.28 17.05
C GLN A 212 17.55 20.55 17.51
N PHE A 213 18.88 20.62 17.38
CA PHE A 213 19.70 21.71 17.95
C PHE A 213 20.76 22.22 16.97
N VAL A 214 20.36 22.65 15.77
CA VAL A 214 21.31 22.89 14.68
C VAL A 214 21.13 24.24 14.02
N ARG A 215 22.25 24.94 13.84
CA ARG A 215 22.36 26.16 13.03
C ARG A 215 22.41 25.80 11.55
N PHE A 216 21.73 26.58 10.71
CA PHE A 216 21.86 26.49 9.26
C PHE A 216 23.04 27.32 8.77
N ASP A 217 23.93 26.71 7.98
CA ASP A 217 24.98 27.35 7.18
C ASP A 217 24.95 26.80 5.76
N ILE A 218 23.81 27.02 5.10
CA ILE A 218 23.55 26.53 3.74
C ILE A 218 24.01 27.60 2.76
N ARG A 219 25.02 27.29 1.97
CA ARG A 219 25.47 28.15 0.86
C ARG A 219 24.57 27.94 -0.36
N SER A 220 23.60 28.83 -0.55
CA SER A 220 22.59 28.73 -1.60
C SER A 220 22.01 30.09 -1.94
N ALA A 221 21.49 30.29 -3.15
CA ALA A 221 20.62 31.44 -3.46
C ALA A 221 19.29 31.39 -2.68
N TYR A 222 18.96 30.25 -2.09
CA TYR A 222 17.70 29.99 -1.40
C TYR A 222 17.81 30.01 0.13
N SER A 223 18.95 30.40 0.71
CA SER A 223 19.21 30.26 2.16
C SER A 223 18.09 30.79 3.05
N GLU A 224 17.55 31.96 2.70
CA GLU A 224 16.46 32.62 3.45
C GLU A 224 15.10 31.94 3.26
N MET A 225 14.92 31.19 2.18
CA MET A 225 13.70 30.44 1.90
C MET A 225 13.69 29.07 2.57
N ILE A 226 14.82 28.59 3.10
CA ILE A 226 14.91 27.24 3.69
C ILE A 226 13.92 27.03 4.84
N PRO A 227 13.71 27.98 5.78
CA PRO A 227 12.68 27.84 6.82
C PRO A 227 11.27 27.67 6.23
N SER A 228 10.89 28.49 5.24
CA SER A 228 9.59 28.36 4.57
C SER A 228 9.44 27.03 3.83
N TYR A 229 10.49 26.59 3.14
CA TYR A 229 10.51 25.29 2.47
C TYR A 229 10.41 24.13 3.46
N LEU A 230 10.93 24.27 4.69
CA LEU A 230 10.77 23.28 5.75
C LEU A 230 9.34 23.17 6.24
N VAL A 231 8.68 24.30 6.49
CA VAL A 231 7.25 24.33 6.88
C VAL A 231 6.43 23.67 5.78
N ARG A 232 6.62 24.11 4.53
CA ARG A 232 5.92 23.57 3.38
C ARG A 232 6.22 22.10 3.10
N ALA A 233 7.44 21.65 3.34
CA ALA A 233 7.79 20.24 3.21
C ALA A 233 7.02 19.37 4.20
N ARG A 234 6.78 19.86 5.43
CA ARG A 234 6.00 19.13 6.43
C ARG A 234 4.51 19.04 6.05
N SER A 235 3.90 20.13 5.58
CA SER A 235 2.49 20.13 5.16
C SER A 235 2.25 19.33 3.87
N HIS A 236 3.22 19.29 2.95
CA HIS A 236 3.17 18.49 1.73
C HIS A 236 3.65 17.03 1.90
N GLU A 237 3.87 16.55 3.13
CA GLU A 237 4.35 15.20 3.45
C GLU A 237 5.66 14.83 2.72
N LYS A 238 6.52 15.82 2.48
CA LYS A 238 7.83 15.61 1.87
C LYS A 238 8.79 15.04 2.90
N ARG A 239 9.73 14.24 2.40
CA ARG A 239 10.78 13.66 3.24
C ARG A 239 11.96 14.62 3.25
N ILE A 240 12.37 15.02 4.44
CA ILE A 240 13.54 15.89 4.63
C ILE A 240 14.79 15.00 4.74
N VAL A 241 15.87 15.42 4.10
CA VAL A 241 17.21 14.87 4.27
C VAL A 241 18.15 16.02 4.61
N SER A 242 19.04 15.81 5.57
CA SER A 242 20.06 16.78 5.93
C SER A 242 21.46 16.19 5.80
N ALA A 243 22.42 17.07 5.51
CA ALA A 243 23.84 16.80 5.65
C ALA A 243 24.40 17.81 6.64
N HIS A 244 24.97 17.32 7.73
CA HIS A 244 25.49 18.17 8.79
C HIS A 244 26.88 17.72 9.26
N LYS A 245 27.62 18.67 9.81
CA LYS A 245 28.95 18.48 10.39
C LYS A 245 29.03 19.28 11.68
N ASN A 246 29.51 18.67 12.76
CA ASN A 246 29.70 19.32 14.07
C ASN A 246 28.48 20.15 14.55
N GLY A 247 27.26 19.65 14.34
CA GLY A 247 26.04 20.36 14.75
C GLY A 247 25.67 21.57 13.90
N VAL A 248 26.16 21.66 12.65
CA VAL A 248 25.78 22.68 11.65
C VAL A 248 25.25 21.98 10.40
N ILE A 249 24.05 22.35 9.94
CA ILE A 249 23.48 21.86 8.67
C ILE A 249 24.11 22.67 7.54
N GLU A 250 24.91 22.00 6.72
CA GLU A 250 25.57 22.59 5.54
C GLU A 250 24.81 22.27 4.25
N GLY A 251 23.91 21.27 4.28
CA GLY A 251 23.09 20.87 3.13
C GLY A 251 21.74 20.32 3.55
N ILE A 252 20.72 20.60 2.73
CA ILE A 252 19.36 20.11 2.96
C ILE A 252 18.71 19.67 1.66
N GLY A 253 17.86 18.65 1.73
CA GLY A 253 17.06 18.17 0.62
C GLY A 253 15.61 17.90 0.99
N PHE A 254 14.72 18.16 0.04
CA PHE A 254 13.28 17.92 0.13
C PHE A 254 12.88 16.93 -0.95
N ILE A 255 12.51 15.72 -0.55
CA ILE A 255 12.14 14.63 -1.45
C ILE A 255 10.62 14.59 -1.58
N GLU A 256 10.14 14.58 -2.82
CA GLU A 256 8.71 14.46 -3.12
C GLU A 256 8.12 13.16 -2.51
N SER A 257 6.84 13.17 -2.16
CA SER A 257 6.14 12.04 -1.53
C SER A 257 6.26 10.72 -2.32
N ASN A 258 6.40 10.81 -3.65
CA ASN A 258 6.61 9.66 -4.52
C ASN A 258 8.04 9.07 -4.50
N GLY A 259 8.99 9.72 -3.82
CA GLY A 259 10.39 9.31 -3.68
C GLY A 259 11.25 9.36 -4.95
N LYS A 260 10.72 9.88 -6.07
CA LYS A 260 11.40 9.86 -7.38
C LYS A 260 12.20 11.14 -7.65
N ALA A 261 11.76 12.27 -7.13
CA ALA A 261 12.41 13.56 -7.31
C ALA A 261 12.70 14.21 -5.96
N GLY A 262 13.74 15.03 -5.91
CA GLY A 262 13.99 15.88 -4.75
C GLY A 262 14.73 17.15 -5.14
N THR A 263 14.62 18.16 -4.29
CA THR A 263 15.34 19.43 -4.43
C THR A 263 16.37 19.53 -3.32
N PHE A 264 17.63 19.81 -3.67
CA PHE A 264 18.76 19.76 -2.75
C PHE A 264 19.59 21.05 -2.85
N TYR A 265 19.87 21.64 -1.68
CA TYR A 265 20.55 22.90 -1.51
C TYR A 265 21.79 22.74 -0.64
N GLY A 266 22.75 23.66 -0.80
CA GLY A 266 23.96 23.73 0.02
C GLY A 266 25.07 22.77 -0.40
N ASN A 267 25.93 22.46 0.56
CA ASN A 267 27.04 21.53 0.38
C ASN A 267 26.56 20.08 0.42
N HIS A 268 27.43 19.14 0.00
CA HIS A 268 27.20 17.69 0.13
C HIS A 268 25.95 17.15 -0.58
N VAL A 269 25.41 17.88 -1.57
CA VAL A 269 24.27 17.41 -2.38
C VAL A 269 24.54 16.04 -3.00
N GLY A 270 25.76 15.79 -3.49
CA GLY A 270 26.12 14.49 -4.04
C GLY A 270 25.94 13.35 -3.03
N ASP A 271 26.34 13.58 -1.78
CA ASP A 271 26.22 12.62 -0.69
C ASP A 271 24.75 12.39 -0.31
N MET A 272 23.95 13.46 -0.20
CA MET A 272 22.50 13.38 0.02
C MET A 272 21.75 12.66 -1.11
N VAL A 273 22.09 12.93 -2.37
CA VAL A 273 21.47 12.27 -3.53
C VAL A 273 21.83 10.79 -3.56
N ASN A 274 23.08 10.43 -3.27
CA ASN A 274 23.51 9.03 -3.19
C ASN A 274 22.81 8.28 -2.05
N TYR A 275 22.61 8.94 -0.91
CA TYR A 275 21.87 8.38 0.23
C TYR A 275 20.39 8.13 -0.11
N THR A 276 19.73 9.11 -0.72
CA THR A 276 18.28 9.06 -1.00
C THR A 276 17.91 8.19 -2.20
N LYS A 277 18.84 7.98 -3.14
CA LYS A 277 18.65 7.22 -4.39
C LYS A 277 17.52 7.75 -5.29
N VAL A 278 17.22 9.05 -5.24
CA VAL A 278 16.25 9.70 -6.13
C VAL A 278 16.64 9.53 -7.62
N LYS A 279 15.66 9.65 -8.51
CA LYS A 279 15.85 9.52 -9.96
C LYS A 279 16.07 10.86 -10.65
N TYR A 280 15.50 11.92 -10.07
CA TYR A 280 15.59 13.30 -10.54
C TYR A 280 15.98 14.22 -9.38
N VAL A 281 16.79 15.22 -9.67
CA VAL A 281 17.39 16.12 -8.69
C VAL A 281 17.27 17.54 -9.22
N PHE A 282 16.68 18.43 -8.43
CA PHE A 282 16.85 19.87 -8.61
C PHE A 282 17.98 20.33 -7.69
N SER A 283 19.01 20.96 -8.25
CA SER A 283 20.13 21.49 -7.45
C SER A 283 20.91 22.57 -8.18
N GLU A 284 21.53 23.47 -7.43
CA GLU A 284 22.41 24.53 -7.93
C GLU A 284 23.74 23.97 -8.50
N ILE A 285 24.02 22.68 -8.32
CA ILE A 285 25.19 22.03 -8.92
C ILE A 285 25.04 21.96 -10.45
N GLY A 286 25.96 22.61 -11.16
CA GLY A 286 26.00 22.69 -12.63
C GLY A 286 26.36 21.39 -13.34
N ARG A 287 27.40 20.68 -12.87
CA ARG A 287 27.90 19.40 -13.39
C ARG A 287 28.56 18.61 -12.25
N GLY A 288 28.64 17.28 -12.37
CA GLY A 288 29.46 16.45 -11.48
C GLY A 288 28.71 15.46 -10.59
N LEU A 289 27.37 15.39 -10.66
CA LEU A 289 26.65 14.37 -9.92
C LEU A 289 26.70 13.03 -10.69
N LYS A 290 27.52 12.10 -10.18
CA LYS A 290 27.84 10.83 -10.85
C LYS A 290 26.58 10.06 -11.22
N GLY A 291 26.45 9.72 -12.50
CA GLY A 291 25.31 8.97 -13.04
C GLY A 291 24.06 9.81 -13.35
N PHE A 292 24.14 11.13 -13.26
CA PHE A 292 23.07 12.05 -13.64
C PHE A 292 23.48 12.90 -14.85
N ARG A 293 22.51 13.23 -15.69
CA ARG A 293 22.64 14.14 -16.83
C ARG A 293 21.75 15.36 -16.60
N THR A 294 22.21 16.52 -17.04
CA THR A 294 21.38 17.73 -17.06
C THR A 294 20.25 17.56 -18.06
N ILE A 295 19.02 17.66 -17.58
CA ILE A 295 17.80 17.63 -18.39
C ILE A 295 17.41 19.06 -18.76
N GLU A 296 17.39 19.95 -17.77
CA GLU A 296 16.92 21.31 -17.94
C GLU A 296 17.64 22.24 -16.97
N LYS A 297 17.73 23.51 -17.36
CA LYS A 297 18.46 24.56 -16.68
C LYS A 297 17.53 25.73 -16.42
N TYR A 298 17.61 26.30 -15.23
CA TYR A 298 16.77 27.41 -14.80
C TYR A 298 17.63 28.52 -14.21
N ASN A 299 17.44 29.74 -14.69
CA ASN A 299 18.06 30.92 -14.09
C ASN A 299 17.24 31.36 -12.89
N ILE A 300 17.92 31.70 -11.80
CA ILE A 300 17.32 32.23 -10.57
C ILE A 300 17.34 33.74 -10.69
N PHE A 301 16.17 34.34 -10.82
CA PHE A 301 15.99 35.78 -10.89
C PHE A 301 15.60 36.33 -9.52
N GLU A 302 16.19 37.45 -9.13
CA GLU A 302 15.88 38.19 -7.92
C GLU A 302 15.32 39.58 -8.27
N ILE A 303 14.21 39.94 -7.64
CA ILE A 303 13.61 41.26 -7.68
C ILE A 303 13.85 41.92 -6.32
N ASN A 304 14.68 42.96 -6.31
CA ASN A 304 15.03 43.69 -5.10
C ASN A 304 14.13 44.92 -4.86
N ASN A 305 14.22 45.47 -3.65
CA ASN A 305 13.58 46.72 -3.22
C ASN A 305 12.06 46.74 -3.36
N LEU A 306 11.37 45.63 -3.04
CA LEU A 306 9.91 45.55 -3.14
C LEU A 306 9.20 46.67 -2.37
N GLN A 307 9.75 47.05 -1.22
CA GLN A 307 9.17 48.08 -0.35
C GLN A 307 9.05 49.46 -1.03
N GLN A 308 9.94 49.78 -1.96
CA GLN A 308 9.99 51.07 -2.66
C GLN A 308 9.22 51.06 -3.99
N ARG A 309 8.72 49.90 -4.43
CA ARG A 309 8.06 49.77 -5.73
C ARG A 309 6.57 50.07 -5.63
N ASP A 310 6.04 50.71 -6.68
CA ASP A 310 4.62 50.70 -6.99
C ASP A 310 4.26 49.35 -7.61
N LEU A 311 3.39 48.62 -6.92
CA LEU A 311 2.96 47.27 -7.27
C LEU A 311 1.43 47.22 -7.44
N SER A 312 0.84 48.32 -7.90
CA SER A 312 -0.58 48.39 -8.24
C SER A 312 -0.94 47.41 -9.36
N PHE A 313 -2.10 46.78 -9.23
CA PHE A 313 -2.63 45.85 -10.22
C PHE A 313 -4.16 45.94 -10.27
N ASP A 314 -4.75 45.40 -11.33
CA ASP A 314 -6.19 45.42 -11.53
C ASP A 314 -6.89 44.40 -10.61
N THR A 315 -7.54 44.90 -9.56
CA THR A 315 -8.27 44.09 -8.58
C THR A 315 -9.65 43.64 -9.08
N ALA A 316 -10.15 44.17 -10.21
CA ALA A 316 -11.40 43.71 -10.80
C ALA A 316 -11.25 42.29 -11.38
N HIS A 317 -10.11 42.01 -12.01
CA HIS A 317 -9.83 40.74 -12.68
C HIS A 317 -8.82 39.85 -11.93
N ILE A 318 -7.98 40.41 -11.04
CA ILE A 318 -7.02 39.63 -10.26
C ILE A 318 -7.45 39.61 -8.79
N LYS A 319 -7.73 38.41 -8.29
CA LYS A 319 -8.25 38.20 -6.92
C LYS A 319 -7.53 37.03 -6.24
N PRO A 320 -7.48 37.00 -4.90
CA PRO A 320 -7.14 35.77 -4.18
C PRO A 320 -7.99 34.61 -4.68
N ILE A 321 -7.39 33.43 -4.80
CA ILE A 321 -8.10 32.23 -5.22
C ILE A 321 -9.13 31.86 -4.13
N GLU A 322 -10.22 31.22 -4.53
CA GLU A 322 -11.24 30.68 -3.63
C GLU A 322 -11.35 29.18 -3.90
N GLU A 323 -11.87 28.41 -2.95
CA GLU A 323 -12.02 26.96 -3.07
C GLU A 323 -12.79 26.55 -4.34
N LYS A 324 -13.83 27.33 -4.71
CA LYS A 324 -14.63 27.12 -5.92
C LYS A 324 -13.79 27.13 -7.21
N HIS A 325 -12.65 27.83 -7.22
CA HIS A 325 -11.76 27.97 -8.36
C HIS A 325 -10.79 26.79 -8.54
N LEU A 326 -10.59 25.96 -7.51
CA LEU A 326 -9.52 24.95 -7.49
C LEU A 326 -9.66 23.91 -8.60
N ASP A 327 -10.86 23.37 -8.85
CA ASP A 327 -11.06 22.34 -9.88
C ASP A 327 -10.71 22.87 -11.28
N ALA A 328 -11.15 24.09 -11.60
CA ALA A 328 -10.85 24.76 -12.86
C ALA A 328 -9.35 25.04 -13.02
N ILE A 329 -8.70 25.56 -11.98
CA ILE A 329 -7.26 25.84 -11.98
C ILE A 329 -6.46 24.54 -12.18
N MET A 330 -6.82 23.47 -11.47
CA MET A 330 -6.14 22.17 -11.57
C MET A 330 -6.26 21.59 -12.99
N LYS A 331 -7.43 21.71 -13.63
CA LYS A 331 -7.62 21.27 -15.02
C LYS A 331 -6.83 22.10 -16.01
N MET A 332 -6.78 23.43 -15.83
CA MET A 332 -5.97 24.33 -16.65
C MET A 332 -4.49 23.97 -16.56
N ILE A 333 -3.94 23.84 -15.34
CA ILE A 333 -2.53 23.46 -15.13
C ILE A 333 -2.24 22.07 -15.71
N ALA A 334 -3.13 21.10 -15.49
CA ALA A 334 -2.95 19.75 -16.04
C ALA A 334 -2.93 19.73 -17.58
N ASN A 335 -3.75 20.59 -18.21
CA ASN A 335 -3.74 20.77 -19.65
C ASN A 335 -2.42 21.37 -20.14
N GLU A 336 -1.94 22.43 -19.49
CA GLU A 336 -0.65 23.05 -19.86
C GLU A 336 0.53 22.10 -19.68
N ASP A 337 0.52 21.29 -18.62
CA ASP A 337 1.64 20.41 -18.30
C ASP A 337 1.65 19.10 -19.09
N ARG A 338 0.47 18.61 -19.51
CA ARG A 338 0.33 17.24 -20.06
C ARG A 338 -0.63 17.10 -21.24
N GLY A 339 -1.23 18.18 -21.70
CA GLY A 339 -2.30 18.15 -22.71
C GLY A 339 -3.55 17.39 -22.24
N LYS A 340 -3.77 17.26 -20.92
CA LYS A 340 -4.88 16.50 -20.34
C LYS A 340 -5.56 17.27 -19.22
N LYS A 341 -6.88 17.44 -19.28
CA LYS A 341 -7.71 18.07 -18.24
C LYS A 341 -8.01 17.16 -17.05
N SER A 342 -7.00 16.46 -16.50
CA SER A 342 -7.18 15.59 -15.34
C SER A 342 -6.57 16.23 -14.09
N LYS A 343 -7.43 16.57 -13.12
CA LYS A 343 -7.02 17.14 -11.83
C LYS A 343 -5.99 16.30 -11.07
N LYS A 344 -5.91 14.99 -11.34
CA LYS A 344 -4.88 14.09 -10.78
C LYS A 344 -3.45 14.61 -11.03
N TYR A 345 -3.22 15.33 -12.11
CA TYR A 345 -1.89 15.83 -12.48
C TYR A 345 -1.51 17.16 -11.81
N ALA A 346 -2.46 17.85 -11.17
CA ALA A 346 -2.24 19.12 -10.50
C ALA A 346 -2.69 19.10 -9.03
N LYS A 347 -2.70 17.92 -8.37
CA LYS A 347 -3.09 17.76 -6.95
C LYS A 347 -2.30 18.65 -5.97
N TRP A 348 -1.08 19.03 -6.34
CA TRP A 348 -0.24 19.93 -5.55
C TRP A 348 -0.86 21.31 -5.33
N VAL A 349 -1.76 21.76 -6.23
CA VAL A 349 -2.45 23.05 -6.14
C VAL A 349 -3.27 23.18 -4.87
N ILE A 350 -3.88 22.09 -4.39
CA ILE A 350 -4.69 22.10 -3.16
C ILE A 350 -3.81 22.49 -1.97
N LYS A 351 -2.64 21.86 -1.84
CA LYS A 351 -1.71 22.14 -0.75
C LYS A 351 -1.11 23.54 -0.85
N SER A 352 -0.76 23.98 -2.06
CA SER A 352 -0.31 25.37 -2.25
C SER A 352 -1.39 26.41 -2.01
N TYR A 353 -2.66 26.11 -2.25
CA TYR A 353 -3.75 27.01 -1.90
C TYR A 353 -3.89 27.14 -0.36
N GLU A 354 -3.65 26.07 0.37
CA GLU A 354 -3.69 26.05 1.85
C GLU A 354 -2.49 26.78 2.47
N ASP A 355 -1.29 26.61 1.92
CA ASP A 355 -0.03 27.01 2.55
C ASP A 355 0.61 28.28 1.97
N ASP A 356 0.25 28.67 0.74
CA ASP A 356 0.93 29.73 -0.03
C ASP A 356 -0.02 30.87 -0.44
N ILE A 357 0.56 32.00 -0.86
CA ILE A 357 -0.19 33.11 -1.46
C ILE A 357 -0.61 32.68 -2.86
N ALA A 358 -1.90 32.77 -3.17
CA ALA A 358 -2.42 32.31 -4.46
C ALA A 358 -3.39 33.34 -5.05
N PHE A 359 -3.09 33.82 -6.27
CA PHE A 359 -3.93 34.75 -7.03
C PHE A 359 -4.41 34.11 -8.32
N GLY A 360 -5.70 34.29 -8.60
CA GLY A 360 -6.36 33.89 -9.84
C GLY A 360 -6.70 35.10 -10.69
N ALA A 361 -6.58 34.96 -12.01
CA ALA A 361 -7.11 35.90 -12.97
C ALA A 361 -8.46 35.39 -13.47
N THR A 362 -9.53 36.14 -13.24
CA THR A 362 -10.89 35.81 -13.66
C THR A 362 -11.53 36.96 -14.44
N ALA A 363 -12.46 36.63 -15.32
CA ALA A 363 -13.29 37.62 -16.02
C ALA A 363 -14.70 37.08 -16.22
N LEU A 364 -15.67 37.98 -16.35
CA LEU A 364 -17.06 37.61 -16.62
C LEU A 364 -17.22 37.23 -18.09
N ARG A 365 -17.99 36.17 -18.34
CA ARG A 365 -18.31 35.70 -19.69
C ARG A 365 -19.07 36.73 -20.54
N THR A 366 -19.70 37.71 -19.89
CA THR A 366 -20.44 38.79 -20.52
C THR A 366 -19.56 39.93 -21.03
N GLU A 367 -18.28 39.96 -20.64
CA GLU A 367 -17.36 40.99 -21.11
C GLU A 367 -17.09 40.85 -22.61
N THR A 368 -17.12 41.96 -23.34
CA THR A 368 -17.06 41.97 -24.81
C THR A 368 -15.75 41.38 -25.35
N TRP A 369 -14.62 41.68 -24.69
CA TRP A 369 -13.31 41.14 -25.07
C TRP A 369 -13.23 39.61 -24.83
N ILE A 370 -13.86 39.12 -23.76
CA ILE A 370 -13.98 37.67 -23.49
C ILE A 370 -14.84 37.01 -24.56
N GLN A 371 -15.98 37.61 -24.91
CA GLN A 371 -16.87 37.06 -25.95
C GLN A 371 -16.16 36.95 -27.31
N SER A 372 -15.36 37.96 -27.68
CA SER A 372 -14.55 37.93 -28.88
C SER A 372 -13.60 36.72 -28.89
N ILE A 373 -12.76 36.58 -27.86
CA ILE A 373 -11.79 35.48 -27.76
C ILE A 373 -12.49 34.11 -27.72
N MET A 374 -13.61 34.01 -26.99
CA MET A 374 -14.37 32.76 -26.90
C MET A 374 -14.99 32.40 -28.25
N SER A 375 -15.48 33.37 -29.03
CA SER A 375 -16.03 33.11 -30.37
C SER A 375 -15.00 32.55 -31.33
N ASP A 376 -13.78 33.08 -31.30
CA ASP A 376 -12.64 32.57 -32.07
C ASP A 376 -12.25 31.16 -31.61
N LEU A 377 -12.24 30.91 -30.30
CA LEU A 377 -11.95 29.59 -29.74
C LEU A 377 -12.97 28.54 -30.14
N PHE A 378 -14.27 28.89 -30.24
CA PHE A 378 -15.32 27.96 -30.66
C PHE A 378 -15.13 27.45 -32.09
N GLN A 379 -14.46 28.22 -32.95
CA GLN A 379 -14.15 27.85 -34.32
C GLN A 379 -12.82 27.06 -34.44
N SER A 380 -12.10 26.90 -33.32
CA SER A 380 -10.77 26.29 -33.28
C SER A 380 -10.77 24.95 -32.53
N ASN A 381 -9.72 24.15 -32.75
CA ASN A 381 -9.45 22.94 -31.96
C ASN A 381 -8.70 23.22 -30.64
N TYR A 382 -8.61 24.47 -30.20
CA TYR A 382 -7.91 24.81 -28.95
C TYR A 382 -8.72 24.36 -27.72
N PRO A 383 -8.03 23.96 -26.63
CA PRO A 383 -8.69 23.67 -25.37
C PRO A 383 -9.44 24.91 -24.88
N LYS A 384 -10.73 24.74 -24.59
CA LYS A 384 -11.58 25.79 -24.03
C LYS A 384 -11.19 26.07 -22.58
N PRO A 385 -11.23 27.33 -22.12
CA PRO A 385 -10.96 27.64 -20.72
C PRO A 385 -12.04 27.06 -19.81
N GLU A 386 -11.67 26.82 -18.56
CA GLU A 386 -12.62 26.37 -17.55
C GLU A 386 -13.47 27.55 -17.06
N SER A 387 -14.77 27.32 -16.91
CA SER A 387 -15.74 28.31 -16.45
C SER A 387 -16.42 27.85 -15.17
N ILE A 388 -16.66 28.79 -14.26
CA ILE A 388 -17.38 28.59 -13.02
C ILE A 388 -18.56 29.55 -13.02
N VAL A 389 -19.77 29.02 -13.23
CA VAL A 389 -21.00 29.83 -13.41
C VAL A 389 -20.80 30.84 -14.55
N ASN A 390 -20.62 32.13 -14.22
CA ASN A 390 -20.43 33.23 -15.17
C ASN A 390 -18.98 33.73 -15.26
N GLU A 391 -18.07 33.17 -14.47
CA GLU A 391 -16.65 33.55 -14.44
C GLU A 391 -15.82 32.55 -15.26
N ILE A 392 -14.81 33.05 -15.95
CA ILE A 392 -13.82 32.24 -16.68
C ILE A 392 -12.48 32.38 -15.98
N ILE A 393 -11.81 31.25 -15.76
CA ILE A 393 -10.43 31.24 -15.24
C ILE A 393 -9.46 31.50 -16.38
N LEU A 394 -8.74 32.62 -16.29
CA LEU A 394 -7.78 33.08 -17.29
C LEU A 394 -6.35 32.62 -16.95
N GLY A 395 -6.02 32.55 -15.66
CA GLY A 395 -4.67 32.27 -15.19
C GLY A 395 -4.57 32.17 -13.68
N VAL A 396 -3.40 31.77 -13.19
CA VAL A 396 -3.09 31.62 -11.77
C VAL A 396 -1.60 31.86 -11.52
N GLY A 397 -1.27 32.34 -10.32
CA GLY A 397 0.10 32.39 -9.83
C GLY A 397 0.16 32.11 -8.34
N PHE A 398 1.26 31.50 -7.89
CA PHE A 398 1.52 31.22 -6.48
C PHE A 398 2.79 31.94 -5.99
N ALA A 399 2.87 32.17 -4.69
CA ALA A 399 4.06 32.66 -4.01
C ALA A 399 4.19 32.12 -2.58
N THR A 400 5.37 31.62 -2.22
CA THR A 400 5.67 31.22 -0.85
C THR A 400 6.35 32.38 -0.13
N PRO A 401 5.80 32.89 0.98
CA PRO A 401 6.47 33.92 1.77
C PRO A 401 7.65 33.34 2.56
N GLY A 402 8.71 34.11 2.68
CA GLY A 402 9.81 33.90 3.63
C GLY A 402 10.01 35.13 4.48
N GLU A 403 11.06 35.14 5.30
CA GLU A 403 11.28 36.22 6.27
C GLU A 403 11.58 37.56 5.57
N GLU A 404 12.64 37.61 4.74
CA GLU A 404 12.96 38.80 3.95
C GLU A 404 12.69 38.61 2.44
N SER A 405 12.61 37.36 2.00
CA SER A 405 12.49 36.96 0.60
C SER A 405 11.20 36.19 0.37
N GLY A 406 10.52 36.41 -0.75
CA GLY A 406 9.43 35.55 -1.21
C GLY A 406 9.84 34.73 -2.44
N TRP A 407 9.23 33.56 -2.64
CA TRP A 407 9.45 32.73 -3.83
C TRP A 407 8.22 32.74 -4.73
N LEU A 408 8.35 33.29 -5.95
CA LEU A 408 7.30 33.26 -6.97
C LEU A 408 7.41 32.00 -7.82
N TYR A 409 6.32 31.24 -7.92
CA TYR A 409 6.27 30.03 -8.73
C TYR A 409 4.87 29.79 -9.32
N GLY A 410 4.76 28.75 -10.17
CA GLY A 410 3.47 28.29 -10.66
C GLY A 410 2.66 29.34 -11.42
N LEU A 411 3.30 30.18 -12.25
CA LEU A 411 2.60 31.12 -13.13
C LEU A 411 2.05 30.41 -14.36
N TYR A 412 0.74 30.39 -14.51
CA TYR A 412 0.05 29.83 -15.67
C TYR A 412 -0.98 30.82 -16.20
N VAL A 413 -1.01 30.97 -17.53
CA VAL A 413 -2.06 31.70 -18.24
C VAL A 413 -2.55 30.79 -19.35
N HIS A 414 -3.87 30.63 -19.41
CA HIS A 414 -4.52 29.84 -20.44
C HIS A 414 -4.10 30.35 -21.83
N PRO A 415 -3.75 29.48 -22.80
CA PRO A 415 -3.14 29.89 -24.07
C PRO A 415 -3.92 30.97 -24.82
N ALA A 416 -5.24 30.89 -24.81
CA ALA A 416 -6.14 31.84 -25.48
C ALA A 416 -6.08 33.27 -24.93
N PHE A 417 -5.64 33.44 -23.68
CA PHE A 417 -5.60 34.74 -23.00
C PHE A 417 -4.17 35.26 -22.83
N ARG A 418 -3.17 34.64 -23.48
CA ARG A 418 -1.79 35.15 -23.49
C ARG A 418 -1.70 36.46 -24.26
N ASN A 419 -0.65 37.24 -23.99
CA ASN A 419 -0.40 38.56 -24.59
C ASN A 419 -1.44 39.66 -24.23
N HIS A 420 -2.32 39.42 -23.26
CA HIS A 420 -3.28 40.41 -22.73
C HIS A 420 -2.84 40.99 -21.37
N GLY A 421 -1.54 40.96 -21.05
CA GLY A 421 -1.01 41.48 -19.78
C GLY A 421 -1.31 40.66 -18.52
N ILE A 422 -2.17 39.62 -18.59
CA ILE A 422 -2.59 38.81 -17.42
C ILE A 422 -1.41 38.24 -16.63
N GLY A 423 -0.39 37.71 -17.31
CA GLY A 423 0.79 37.17 -16.64
C GLY A 423 1.54 38.23 -15.81
N ARG A 424 1.64 39.46 -16.33
CA ARG A 424 2.24 40.60 -15.65
C ARG A 424 1.42 41.03 -14.44
N MET A 425 0.09 41.11 -14.59
CA MET A 425 -0.81 41.45 -13.49
C MET A 425 -0.76 40.42 -12.35
N LEU A 426 -0.69 39.12 -12.67
CA LEU A 426 -0.49 38.07 -11.67
C LEU A 426 0.86 38.17 -10.95
N VAL A 427 1.93 38.58 -11.63
CA VAL A 427 3.23 38.87 -10.97
C VAL A 427 3.08 40.05 -10.00
N LEU A 428 2.49 41.16 -10.43
CA LEU A 428 2.27 42.34 -9.57
C LEU A 428 1.46 41.99 -8.32
N ALA A 429 0.35 41.27 -8.45
CA ALA A 429 -0.48 40.89 -7.32
C ALA A 429 0.27 40.08 -6.25
N ARG A 430 1.09 39.10 -6.69
CA ARG A 430 1.92 38.32 -5.77
C ARG A 430 3.04 39.13 -5.14
N LEU A 431 3.69 40.01 -5.91
CA LEU A 431 4.71 40.91 -5.37
C LEU A 431 4.11 41.88 -4.35
N SER A 432 2.91 42.41 -4.60
CA SER A 432 2.18 43.28 -3.66
C SER A 432 1.90 42.54 -2.36
N ALA A 433 1.37 41.32 -2.42
CA ALA A 433 1.10 40.52 -1.23
C ALA A 433 2.39 40.18 -0.45
N LEU A 434 3.48 39.83 -1.15
CA LEU A 434 4.78 39.61 -0.49
C LEU A 434 5.30 40.90 0.18
N LYS A 435 5.14 42.05 -0.47
CA LYS A 435 5.50 43.37 0.10
C LYS A 435 4.71 43.65 1.38
N GLU A 436 3.40 43.40 1.38
CA GLU A 436 2.51 43.60 2.54
C GLU A 436 2.88 42.72 3.74
N ILE A 437 3.34 41.49 3.48
CA ILE A 437 3.82 40.56 4.52
C ILE A 437 5.24 40.93 5.03
N GLY A 438 5.89 41.93 4.41
CA GLY A 438 7.16 42.47 4.85
C GLY A 438 8.38 41.96 4.08
N CYS A 439 8.20 41.15 3.02
CA CYS A 439 9.31 40.74 2.18
C CYS A 439 9.95 41.96 1.49
N LYS A 440 11.28 42.02 1.48
CA LYS A 440 12.08 43.08 0.85
C LYS A 440 12.44 42.74 -0.59
N ARG A 441 12.47 41.45 -0.92
CA ARG A 441 12.84 40.91 -2.24
C ARG A 441 12.02 39.68 -2.59
N ALA A 442 12.04 39.29 -3.86
CA ALA A 442 11.41 38.08 -4.36
C ALA A 442 12.33 37.34 -5.33
N ILE A 443 12.31 36.01 -5.30
CA ILE A 443 13.04 35.16 -6.24
C ILE A 443 12.09 34.33 -7.10
N THR A 444 12.51 33.99 -8.30
CA THR A 444 11.79 33.06 -9.19
C THR A 444 12.76 32.30 -10.07
N GLU A 445 12.41 31.08 -10.48
CA GLU A 445 13.21 30.31 -11.43
C GLU A 445 12.53 30.21 -12.78
N ILE A 446 13.27 30.54 -13.83
CA ILE A 446 12.77 30.50 -15.20
C ILE A 446 13.69 29.63 -16.04
N ALA A 447 13.10 28.65 -16.72
CA ALA A 447 13.85 27.77 -17.61
C ALA A 447 14.57 28.58 -18.70
N GLU A 448 15.80 28.19 -19.05
CA GLU A 448 16.64 28.95 -19.98
C GLU A 448 15.97 29.18 -21.34
N TRP A 449 15.16 28.22 -21.81
CA TRP A 449 14.45 28.29 -23.08
C TRP A 449 13.17 29.16 -23.05
N ASN A 450 12.67 29.54 -21.87
CA ASN A 450 11.38 30.22 -21.73
C ASN A 450 11.53 31.75 -21.79
N SER A 451 11.91 32.26 -22.96
CA SER A 451 12.05 33.70 -23.21
C SER A 451 10.77 34.49 -22.90
N PRO A 452 9.55 34.04 -23.25
CA PRO A 452 8.33 34.79 -22.92
C PRO A 452 8.15 35.05 -21.43
N ALA A 453 8.49 34.07 -20.57
CA ALA A 453 8.43 34.27 -19.13
C ALA A 453 9.52 35.24 -18.64
N LYS A 454 10.74 35.19 -19.19
CA LYS A 454 11.82 36.13 -18.84
C LYS A 454 11.41 37.58 -19.11
N ASN A 455 10.81 37.84 -20.27
CA ASN A 455 10.35 39.18 -20.66
C ASN A 455 9.35 39.79 -19.66
N ILE A 456 8.56 38.97 -18.95
CA ILE A 456 7.66 39.49 -17.90
C ILE A 456 8.47 40.08 -16.74
N TYR A 457 9.64 39.53 -16.45
CA TYR A 457 10.47 39.92 -15.32
C TYR A 457 11.49 41.03 -15.63
N ASP A 458 11.76 41.29 -16.91
CA ASP A 458 12.63 42.38 -17.35
C ASP A 458 12.13 43.75 -16.84
N ASP A 459 10.81 43.95 -16.82
CA ASP A 459 10.14 45.16 -16.31
C ASP A 459 10.43 45.45 -14.81
N TYR A 460 10.92 44.45 -14.06
CA TYR A 460 11.20 44.59 -12.64
C TYR A 460 12.70 44.73 -12.32
N ASN A 461 13.56 44.95 -13.32
CA ASN A 461 15.02 44.96 -13.15
C ASN A 461 15.51 43.70 -12.42
N ALA A 462 14.90 42.55 -12.75
CA ALA A 462 15.24 41.29 -12.11
C ALA A 462 16.68 40.87 -12.48
N GLN A 463 17.48 40.53 -11.48
CA GLN A 463 18.89 40.16 -11.67
C GLN A 463 19.05 38.65 -11.57
N ILE A 464 19.93 38.07 -12.40
CA ILE A 464 20.27 36.65 -12.28
C ILE A 464 21.27 36.49 -11.14
N ILE A 465 20.85 35.83 -10.06
CA ILE A 465 21.70 35.60 -8.87
C ILE A 465 22.28 34.18 -8.82
N GLY A 466 21.82 33.28 -9.70
CA GLY A 466 22.30 31.91 -9.75
C GLY A 466 21.57 31.05 -10.77
N GLN A 467 21.82 29.75 -10.70
CA GLN A 467 21.24 28.75 -11.59
C GLN A 467 20.86 27.50 -10.81
N ILE A 468 19.71 26.92 -11.11
CA ILE A 468 19.30 25.60 -10.63
C ILE A 468 19.08 24.66 -11.82
N ASN A 469 19.52 23.41 -11.67
CA ASN A 469 19.49 22.41 -12.73
C ASN A 469 18.56 21.27 -12.34
N LEU A 470 17.72 20.85 -13.29
CA LEU A 470 17.05 19.57 -13.24
C LEU A 470 17.99 18.51 -13.82
N LEU A 471 18.47 17.62 -12.96
CA LEU A 471 19.32 16.49 -13.31
C LEU A 471 18.50 15.19 -13.24
N GLY A 472 18.82 14.21 -14.08
CA GLY A 472 18.18 12.89 -13.99
C GLY A 472 19.08 11.75 -14.46
N LYS A 473 18.79 10.54 -13.94
CA LYS A 473 19.45 9.30 -14.39
C LYS A 473 19.02 8.88 -15.80
N LYS A 474 17.87 9.39 -16.26
CA LYS A 474 17.31 9.18 -17.60
C LYS A 474 16.41 10.36 -17.98
N MET A 475 16.15 10.52 -19.27
CA MET A 475 15.17 11.52 -19.73
C MET A 475 13.77 11.15 -19.23
N PRO A 476 13.03 12.11 -18.66
CA PRO A 476 11.69 11.84 -18.15
C PRO A 476 10.67 11.79 -19.31
N LYS A 477 9.73 10.84 -19.23
CA LYS A 477 8.61 10.75 -20.21
C LYS A 477 7.59 11.88 -20.05
N VAL A 478 7.58 12.55 -18.90
CA VAL A 478 6.67 13.64 -18.54
C VAL A 478 7.45 14.69 -17.77
N LYS A 479 7.05 15.96 -17.85
CA LYS A 479 7.72 17.05 -17.14
C LYS A 479 7.84 16.74 -15.64
N VAL A 480 9.05 16.85 -15.11
CA VAL A 480 9.33 16.70 -13.68
C VAL A 480 9.20 18.09 -13.07
N ARG A 481 8.39 18.21 -12.02
CA ARG A 481 8.14 19.47 -11.34
C ARG A 481 8.62 19.38 -9.89
N ARG A 482 9.12 20.51 -9.40
CA ARG A 482 9.28 20.83 -7.99
C ARG A 482 7.98 21.52 -7.59
N TYR A 483 7.24 20.95 -6.65
CA TYR A 483 6.01 21.56 -6.15
C TYR A 483 6.27 22.28 -4.87
#